data_AF-A0A662TBI9-F1
#
_entry.id   AF-A0A662TBI9-F1
#
_cell.length_a   1.000
_cell.length_b   1.000
_cell.length_c   1.000
_cell.angle_alpha   90.00
_cell.angle_beta   90.00
_cell.angle_gamma   90.00
#
_symmetry.space_group_name_H-M   'P 1'
#
loop_
_entity.id
_entity.type
_entity.pdbx_description
1 polymer ?
#
loop_
_entity_poly.entity_id
_entity_poly.type
_entity_poly.pdbx_seq_one_letter_code
_entity_poly.pdbx_strand_id
1 'polypeptide(L)'
;MVALLCSAMLTIRVDPMLDEPVRFKRVLVEFDRGVDLAPFLGEFEISGVVGDLASVKIPEYMLEKLIKDGIVRSVWKPRKYHLMLDVSVSEIHAPKVWEGFRDVIGRQVNGSGIVIGIIDTGIDYRHPDFWFPNGSTKILSIWDQTIDGKPPNGFKYGYECPRWEIEAGRCPERDEMGHGTHVASIAAGTGQASYKG
;
A
#
# COMPACT_ATOMS: atom_id res chain seq x y z
N MET A 1 27.78 -4.40 -45.45
CA MET A 1 27.11 -3.69 -44.34
C MET A 1 25.73 -4.31 -44.19
N VAL A 2 25.51 -5.18 -43.20
CA VAL A 2 24.23 -5.89 -42.95
C VAL A 2 23.88 -5.71 -41.48
N ALA A 3 22.60 -5.47 -41.23
CA ALA A 3 21.95 -5.22 -39.95
C ALA A 3 21.71 -6.50 -39.12
N LEU A 4 21.50 -6.39 -37.80
CA LEU A 4 20.19 -6.61 -37.14
C LEU A 4 20.28 -6.47 -35.61
N LEU A 5 19.20 -5.95 -35.01
CA LEU A 5 18.92 -5.84 -33.59
C LEU A 5 18.86 -7.22 -32.89
N CYS A 6 19.30 -7.27 -31.62
CA CYS A 6 18.98 -8.36 -30.71
C CYS A 6 18.13 -7.81 -29.55
N SER A 7 16.83 -8.13 -29.58
CA SER A 7 15.90 -7.98 -28.46
C SER A 7 15.96 -9.27 -27.65
N ALA A 8 16.41 -9.21 -26.40
CA ALA A 8 16.45 -10.37 -25.52
C ALA A 8 15.05 -10.63 -24.96
N MET A 9 14.31 -11.53 -25.61
CA MET A 9 13.06 -12.09 -25.11
C MET A 9 13.40 -13.20 -24.10
N LEU A 10 13.31 -12.89 -22.79
CA LEU A 10 13.54 -13.87 -21.73
C LEU A 10 12.28 -14.72 -21.53
N THR A 11 12.21 -15.85 -22.21
CA THR A 11 11.14 -16.84 -22.04
C THR A 11 11.41 -17.66 -20.77
N ILE A 12 10.70 -17.36 -19.67
CA ILE A 12 10.73 -18.20 -18.46
C ILE A 12 9.75 -19.36 -18.66
N ARG A 13 10.26 -20.60 -18.72
CA ARG A 13 9.45 -21.83 -18.69
C ARG A 13 8.87 -22.01 -17.29
N VAL A 14 7.57 -22.24 -17.21
CA VAL A 14 6.87 -22.67 -16.00
C VAL A 14 6.84 -24.19 -16.00
N ASP A 15 7.25 -24.81 -14.90
CA ASP A 15 7.16 -26.26 -14.68
C ASP A 15 5.70 -26.63 -14.34
N PRO A 16 5.00 -27.42 -15.18
CA PRO A 16 3.56 -27.63 -15.06
C PRO A 16 3.13 -28.57 -13.93
N MET A 17 4.04 -29.01 -13.05
CA MET A 17 3.77 -30.10 -12.08
C MET A 17 3.73 -29.69 -10.60
N LEU A 18 3.89 -28.41 -10.22
CA LEU A 18 3.93 -28.04 -8.79
C LEU A 18 3.06 -26.84 -8.35
N ASP A 19 2.42 -26.12 -9.26
CA ASP A 19 1.45 -25.08 -8.89
C ASP A 19 0.14 -25.31 -9.65
N GLU A 20 -0.99 -25.13 -8.97
CA GLU A 20 -2.31 -25.14 -9.63
C GLU A 20 -2.28 -24.26 -10.88
N PRO A 21 -2.99 -24.64 -11.98
CA PRO A 21 -3.04 -23.81 -13.17
C PRO A 21 -3.68 -22.47 -12.82
N VAL A 22 -2.86 -21.45 -12.63
CA VAL A 22 -3.28 -20.08 -12.32
C VAL A 22 -4.05 -19.54 -13.54
N ARG A 23 -5.36 -19.79 -13.60
CA ARG A 23 -6.25 -19.32 -14.68
C ARG A 23 -6.36 -17.79 -14.72
N PHE A 24 -5.96 -17.09 -13.65
CA PHE A 24 -6.05 -15.64 -13.52
C PHE A 24 -4.84 -15.08 -12.80
N LYS A 25 -4.18 -14.06 -13.36
CA LYS A 25 -3.12 -13.31 -12.68
C LYS A 25 -3.67 -11.94 -12.26
N ARG A 26 -3.47 -11.56 -10.99
CA ARG A 26 -3.67 -10.15 -10.57
C ARG A 26 -2.46 -9.37 -11.03
N VAL A 27 -2.63 -8.46 -11.97
CA VAL A 27 -1.57 -7.63 -12.54
C VAL A 27 -1.91 -6.16 -12.36
N LEU A 28 -0.89 -5.31 -12.32
CA LEU A 28 -1.09 -3.88 -12.52
C LEU A 28 -0.97 -3.61 -14.02
N VAL A 29 -1.93 -2.90 -14.59
CA VAL A 29 -2.00 -2.59 -16.02
C VAL A 29 -2.12 -1.07 -16.18
N GLU A 30 -1.28 -0.49 -17.02
CA GLU A 30 -1.46 0.88 -17.49
C GLU A 30 -2.19 0.84 -18.84
N PHE A 31 -3.34 1.49 -18.90
CA PHE A 31 -4.10 1.65 -20.13
C PHE A 31 -3.69 2.93 -20.87
N ASP A 32 -3.97 2.98 -22.17
CA ASP A 32 -3.82 4.24 -22.90
C ASP A 32 -4.84 5.29 -22.41
N ARG A 33 -4.46 6.58 -22.55
CA ARG A 33 -5.30 7.67 -22.08
C ARG A 33 -6.61 7.71 -22.86
N GLY A 34 -7.72 7.77 -22.14
CA GLY A 34 -9.06 7.84 -22.74
C GLY A 34 -9.62 6.49 -23.20
N VAL A 35 -8.99 5.38 -22.84
CA VAL A 35 -9.57 4.04 -23.03
C VAL A 35 -10.84 3.90 -22.18
N ASP A 36 -11.97 3.64 -22.83
CA ASP A 36 -13.19 3.23 -22.14
C ASP A 36 -13.07 1.76 -21.74
N LEU A 37 -13.13 1.50 -20.44
CA LEU A 37 -13.07 0.15 -19.87
C LEU A 37 -14.45 -0.52 -19.80
N ALA A 38 -15.54 0.22 -20.07
CA ALA A 38 -16.89 -0.32 -20.04
C ALA A 38 -17.10 -1.56 -20.95
N PRO A 39 -16.51 -1.64 -22.16
CA PRO A 39 -16.64 -2.83 -23.02
C PRO A 39 -16.05 -4.11 -22.43
N PHE A 40 -15.18 -3.99 -21.42
CA PHE A 40 -14.53 -5.13 -20.79
C PHE A 40 -15.13 -5.51 -19.44
N LEU A 41 -16.23 -4.84 -19.04
CA LEU A 41 -16.96 -5.17 -17.81
C LEU A 41 -17.53 -6.59 -17.92
N GLY A 42 -17.01 -7.50 -17.08
CA GLY A 42 -17.43 -8.91 -17.01
C GLY A 42 -16.43 -9.89 -17.62
N GLU A 43 -15.49 -9.41 -18.42
CA GLU A 43 -14.42 -10.23 -19.03
C GLU A 43 -13.21 -10.39 -18.08
N PHE A 44 -12.98 -9.39 -17.24
CA PHE A 44 -12.01 -9.41 -16.16
C PHE A 44 -12.45 -8.54 -14.99
N GLU A 45 -11.84 -8.78 -13.82
CA GLU A 45 -12.17 -8.06 -12.61
C GLU A 45 -11.16 -6.94 -12.37
N ILE A 46 -11.63 -5.70 -12.45
CA ILE A 46 -10.87 -4.52 -12.00
C ILE A 46 -11.06 -4.38 -10.50
N SER A 47 -9.99 -4.50 -9.72
CA SER A 47 -10.00 -4.40 -8.25
C SER A 47 -9.75 -2.98 -7.74
N GLY A 48 -9.09 -2.12 -8.54
CA GLY A 48 -8.90 -0.70 -8.23
C GLY A 48 -8.31 0.09 -9.40
N VAL A 49 -8.61 1.38 -9.48
CA VAL A 49 -8.14 2.28 -10.55
C VAL A 49 -7.59 3.58 -9.97
N VAL A 50 -6.40 3.99 -10.42
CA VAL A 50 -5.75 5.25 -10.07
C VAL A 50 -5.19 5.88 -11.34
N GLY A 51 -5.86 6.90 -11.87
CA GLY A 51 -5.51 7.49 -13.18
C GLY A 51 -5.60 6.46 -14.30
N ASP A 52 -4.52 6.31 -15.06
CA ASP A 52 -4.41 5.32 -16.16
C ASP A 52 -4.00 3.92 -15.66
N LEU A 53 -3.77 3.74 -14.36
CA LEU A 53 -3.36 2.46 -13.76
C LEU A 53 -4.56 1.72 -13.17
N ALA A 54 -4.65 0.43 -13.44
CA ALA A 54 -5.64 -0.46 -12.85
C ALA A 54 -5.00 -1.73 -12.27
N SER A 55 -5.45 -2.16 -11.10
CA SER A 55 -5.23 -3.52 -10.62
C SER A 55 -6.30 -4.43 -11.21
N VAL A 56 -5.88 -5.45 -11.94
CA VAL A 56 -6.77 -6.29 -12.76
C VAL A 56 -6.50 -7.76 -12.51
N LYS A 57 -7.54 -8.53 -12.21
CA LYS A 57 -7.51 -9.99 -12.24
C LYS A 57 -8.06 -10.43 -13.59
N ILE A 58 -7.16 -10.85 -14.46
CA ILE A 58 -7.43 -11.11 -15.89
C ILE A 58 -6.88 -12.48 -16.30
N PRO A 59 -7.57 -13.23 -17.19
CA PRO A 59 -7.00 -14.40 -17.84
C PRO A 59 -5.80 -14.06 -18.71
N GLU A 60 -4.82 -14.96 -18.77
CA GLU A 60 -3.59 -14.74 -19.55
C GLU A 60 -3.86 -14.49 -21.03
N TYR A 61 -4.76 -15.27 -21.66
CA TYR A 61 -5.12 -15.12 -23.07
C TYR A 61 -5.72 -13.74 -23.38
N MET A 62 -6.44 -13.16 -22.42
CA MET A 62 -7.12 -11.88 -22.61
C MET A 62 -6.15 -10.73 -22.42
N LEU A 63 -5.23 -10.86 -21.46
CA LEU A 63 -4.13 -9.92 -21.30
C LEU A 63 -3.28 -9.84 -22.57
N GLU A 64 -2.93 -10.99 -23.17
CA GLU A 64 -2.20 -11.05 -24.44
C GLU A 64 -2.96 -10.35 -25.57
N LYS A 65 -4.28 -10.56 -25.65
CA LYS A 65 -5.14 -9.88 -26.63
C LYS A 65 -5.11 -8.36 -26.44
N LEU A 66 -5.28 -7.86 -25.21
CA LEU A 66 -5.29 -6.41 -24.95
C LEU A 66 -3.94 -5.74 -25.23
N ILE A 67 -2.83 -6.44 -24.99
CA ILE A 67 -1.48 -5.99 -25.39
C ILE A 67 -1.39 -5.90 -26.92
N LYS A 68 -1.85 -6.93 -27.63
CA LYS A 68 -1.80 -6.98 -29.09
C LYS A 68 -2.69 -5.92 -29.75
N ASP A 69 -3.84 -5.64 -29.14
CA ASP A 69 -4.80 -4.63 -29.60
C ASP A 69 -4.32 -3.19 -29.28
N GLY A 70 -3.18 -3.03 -28.61
CA GLY A 70 -2.58 -1.73 -28.28
C GLY A 70 -3.31 -0.98 -27.17
N ILE A 71 -4.20 -1.65 -26.43
CA ILE A 71 -5.01 -1.05 -25.36
C ILE A 71 -4.19 -0.92 -24.08
N VAL A 72 -3.24 -1.83 -23.88
CA VAL A 72 -2.36 -1.89 -22.71
C VAL A 72 -0.99 -1.33 -23.06
N ARG A 73 -0.59 -0.26 -22.36
CA ARG A 73 0.75 0.33 -22.51
C ARG A 73 1.80 -0.50 -21.78
N SER A 74 1.48 -0.97 -20.58
CA SER A 74 2.44 -1.67 -19.73
C SER A 74 1.75 -2.59 -18.71
N VAL A 75 2.46 -3.65 -18.30
CA VAL A 75 1.98 -4.66 -17.34
C VAL A 75 3.05 -4.95 -16.31
N TRP A 76 2.69 -4.89 -15.03
CA TRP A 76 3.55 -5.30 -13.93
C TRP A 76 2.98 -6.53 -13.22
N LYS A 77 3.84 -7.54 -13.06
CA LYS A 77 3.54 -8.72 -12.23
C LYS A 77 3.58 -8.33 -10.74
N PRO A 78 2.67 -8.89 -9.92
CA PRO A 78 2.67 -8.66 -8.49
C PRO A 78 3.98 -9.19 -7.90
N ARG A 79 4.70 -8.35 -7.17
CA ARG A 79 5.89 -8.76 -6.43
C ARG A 79 5.46 -9.18 -5.03
N LYS A 80 5.97 -10.31 -4.54
CA LYS A 80 5.89 -10.64 -3.11
C LYS A 80 6.93 -9.75 -2.40
N TYR A 81 6.47 -8.92 -1.49
CA TYR A 81 7.34 -8.13 -0.62
C TYR A 81 7.63 -8.95 0.65
N HIS A 82 8.85 -8.83 1.15
CA HIS A 82 9.26 -9.39 2.44
C HIS A 82 9.47 -8.25 3.41
N LEU A 83 9.14 -8.46 4.68
CA LEU A 83 9.37 -7.48 5.74
C LEU A 83 10.87 -7.21 5.87
N MET A 84 11.24 -5.94 5.96
CA MET A 84 12.59 -5.50 6.26
C MET A 84 12.50 -4.53 7.45
N LEU A 85 12.97 -4.96 8.61
CA LEU A 85 13.54 -4.07 9.63
C LEU A 85 15.04 -3.96 9.27
N ASP A 86 15.83 -2.91 9.55
CA ASP A 86 16.09 -2.27 10.84
C ASP A 86 17.17 -1.16 10.69
N VAL A 87 16.91 0.12 11.04
CA VAL A 87 17.96 1.04 11.55
C VAL A 87 17.33 2.14 12.43
N SER A 88 18.03 2.49 13.52
CA SER A 88 17.58 3.19 14.73
C SER A 88 17.33 4.71 14.64
N VAL A 89 16.53 5.23 15.60
CA VAL A 89 16.23 6.67 15.81
C VAL A 89 17.48 7.51 16.15
N SER A 90 18.49 6.91 16.79
CA SER A 90 19.74 7.59 17.14
C SER A 90 20.65 7.83 15.93
N GLU A 91 20.67 6.90 14.97
CA GLU A 91 21.50 6.99 13.76
C GLU A 91 21.05 8.10 12.82
N ILE A 92 19.75 8.45 12.83
CA ILE A 92 19.22 9.59 12.07
C ILE A 92 19.30 10.93 12.82
N HIS A 93 19.91 10.96 14.02
CA HIS A 93 20.00 12.15 14.88
C HIS A 93 18.65 12.83 15.22
N ALA A 94 17.53 12.08 15.20
CA ALA A 94 16.21 12.62 15.50
C ALA A 94 16.09 13.38 16.84
N PRO A 95 16.78 12.98 17.94
CA PRO A 95 16.74 13.74 19.19
C PRO A 95 17.20 15.20 19.03
N LYS A 96 18.17 15.49 18.15
CA LYS A 96 18.63 16.86 17.89
C LYS A 96 17.52 17.73 17.26
N VAL A 97 16.59 17.11 16.53
CA VAL A 97 15.43 17.81 15.97
C VAL A 97 14.40 18.08 17.06
N TRP A 98 14.12 17.09 17.90
CA TRP A 98 13.10 17.17 18.95
C TRP A 98 13.44 18.18 20.06
N GLU A 99 14.73 18.32 20.41
CA GLU A 99 15.19 19.13 21.55
C GLU A 99 15.50 20.59 21.21
N GLY A 100 15.53 21.00 19.94
CA GLY A 100 15.90 22.39 19.65
C GLY A 100 15.97 22.83 18.19
N PHE A 101 15.67 21.97 17.22
CA PHE A 101 15.70 22.39 15.81
C PHE A 101 14.51 23.29 15.51
N ARG A 102 14.82 24.48 15.04
CA ARG A 102 13.84 25.47 14.58
C ARG A 102 13.96 25.61 13.07
N ASP A 103 12.82 25.77 12.40
CA ASP A 103 12.81 26.10 10.98
C ASP A 103 13.44 27.48 10.72
N VAL A 104 13.57 27.85 9.44
CA VAL A 104 14.16 29.12 9.01
C VAL A 104 13.45 30.38 9.56
N ILE A 105 12.27 30.22 10.17
CA ILE A 105 11.51 31.30 10.81
C ILE A 105 11.33 31.09 12.33
N GLY A 106 12.11 30.20 12.94
CA GLY A 106 12.18 30.05 14.39
C GLY A 106 11.12 29.15 15.02
N ARG A 107 10.30 28.42 14.24
CA ARG A 107 9.27 27.52 14.77
C ARG A 107 9.84 26.15 15.08
N GLN A 108 9.38 25.53 16.16
CA GLN A 108 9.73 24.14 16.48
C GLN A 108 9.20 23.21 15.39
N VAL A 109 10.08 22.35 14.88
CA VAL A 109 9.71 21.36 13.86
C VAL A 109 9.26 20.09 14.58
N ASN A 110 7.96 19.79 14.52
CA ASN A 110 7.36 18.65 15.21
C ASN A 110 6.51 17.76 14.28
N GLY A 111 6.58 17.98 12.96
CA GLY A 111 5.80 17.23 11.97
C GLY A 111 4.32 17.60 11.85
N SER A 112 3.85 18.63 12.58
CA SER A 112 2.45 19.07 12.50
C SER A 112 2.04 19.43 11.06
N GLY A 113 0.90 18.90 10.60
CA GLY A 113 0.38 19.12 9.25
C GLY A 113 0.93 18.18 8.17
N ILE A 114 1.87 17.29 8.52
CA ILE A 114 2.37 16.27 7.60
C ILE A 114 1.56 14.98 7.75
N VAL A 115 1.16 14.40 6.62
CA VAL A 115 0.50 13.09 6.56
C VAL A 115 1.54 12.03 6.18
N ILE A 116 1.57 10.94 6.94
CA ILE A 116 2.43 9.78 6.69
C ILE A 116 1.53 8.60 6.35
N GLY A 117 1.78 7.95 5.22
CA GLY A 117 1.12 6.70 4.82
C GLY A 117 2.01 5.51 5.13
N ILE A 118 1.45 4.48 5.77
CA ILE A 118 2.15 3.24 6.14
C ILE A 118 1.37 2.09 5.51
N ILE A 119 2.05 1.24 4.75
CA ILE A 119 1.50 0.03 4.13
C ILE A 119 2.29 -1.14 4.69
N ASP A 120 1.67 -1.88 5.60
CA ASP A 120 2.34 -2.91 6.40
C ASP A 120 1.33 -3.99 6.85
N THR A 121 1.64 -4.78 7.87
CA THR A 121 0.83 -5.90 8.37
C THR A 121 -0.47 -5.50 9.05
N GLY A 122 -0.64 -4.21 9.35
CA GLY A 122 -1.78 -3.68 10.07
C GLY A 122 -1.37 -2.62 11.09
N ILE A 123 -2.29 -2.27 11.98
CA ILE A 123 -1.98 -1.46 13.16
C ILE A 123 -2.87 -1.79 14.37
N ASP A 124 -2.28 -1.97 15.55
CA ASP A 124 -3.00 -1.90 16.82
C ASP A 124 -3.34 -0.44 17.13
N TYR A 125 -4.41 0.06 16.52
CA TYR A 125 -4.87 1.43 16.70
C TYR A 125 -5.35 1.73 18.13
N ARG A 126 -5.54 0.72 18.99
CA ARG A 126 -5.92 0.91 20.40
C ARG A 126 -4.72 1.17 21.29
N HIS A 127 -3.51 1.00 20.77
CA HIS A 127 -2.28 1.23 21.51
C HIS A 127 -2.14 2.71 21.93
N PRO A 128 -1.79 3.03 23.19
CA PRO A 128 -1.78 4.40 23.72
C PRO A 128 -0.93 5.38 22.92
N ASP A 129 0.14 4.90 22.28
CA ASP A 129 1.02 5.74 21.46
C ASP A 129 0.34 6.37 20.25
N PHE A 130 -0.82 5.86 19.82
CA PHE A 130 -1.58 6.41 18.70
C PHE A 130 -2.72 7.32 19.15
N TRP A 131 -2.73 7.72 20.41
CA TRP A 131 -3.72 8.64 20.97
C TRP A 131 -3.04 9.85 21.57
N PHE A 132 -3.72 10.99 21.43
CA PHE A 132 -3.35 12.20 22.12
C PHE A 132 -3.93 12.17 23.55
N PRO A 133 -3.32 12.89 24.50
CA PRO A 133 -3.84 13.00 25.87
C PRO A 133 -5.28 13.51 25.98
N ASN A 134 -5.78 14.20 24.95
CA ASN A 134 -7.17 14.68 24.89
C ASN A 134 -8.19 13.61 24.43
N GLY A 135 -7.74 12.37 24.22
CA GLY A 135 -8.59 11.25 23.80
C GLY A 135 -8.87 11.19 22.30
N SER A 136 -8.25 12.05 21.48
CA SER A 136 -8.34 11.95 20.02
C SER A 136 -7.22 11.10 19.44
N THR A 137 -7.44 10.40 18.34
CA THR A 137 -6.42 9.53 17.73
C THR A 137 -5.40 10.31 16.89
N LYS A 138 -4.22 9.76 16.62
CA LYS A 138 -3.26 10.30 15.63
C LYS A 138 -3.58 9.83 14.20
N ILE A 139 -4.39 8.79 14.08
CA ILE A 139 -4.64 8.10 12.82
C ILE A 139 -5.77 8.82 12.06
N LEU A 140 -5.55 9.10 10.78
CA LEU A 140 -6.56 9.78 9.94
C LEU A 140 -7.55 8.78 9.30
N SER A 141 -7.04 7.66 8.81
CA SER A 141 -7.82 6.57 8.23
C SER A 141 -7.00 5.28 8.32
N ILE A 142 -7.68 4.14 8.35
CA ILE A 142 -7.09 2.81 8.20
C ILE A 142 -7.80 2.14 7.03
N TRP A 143 -7.08 1.45 6.16
CA TRP A 143 -7.67 0.59 5.16
C TRP A 143 -7.14 -0.83 5.33
N ASP A 144 -7.95 -1.69 5.94
CA ASP A 144 -7.66 -3.10 6.08
C ASP A 144 -8.02 -3.80 4.76
N GLN A 145 -7.01 -4.28 4.04
CA GLN A 145 -7.21 -4.96 2.74
C GLN A 145 -7.55 -6.45 2.88
N THR A 146 -7.54 -6.98 4.10
CA THR A 146 -7.75 -8.41 4.39
C THR A 146 -9.19 -8.73 4.79
N ILE A 147 -9.95 -7.70 5.20
CA ILE A 147 -11.34 -7.82 5.63
C ILE A 147 -12.27 -7.27 4.55
N ASP A 148 -13.26 -8.06 4.15
CA ASP A 148 -14.30 -7.58 3.23
C ASP A 148 -15.29 -6.63 3.92
N GLY A 149 -15.77 -5.63 3.19
CA GLY A 149 -16.93 -4.85 3.62
C GLY A 149 -17.05 -3.50 2.94
N LYS A 150 -16.37 -2.49 3.50
CA LYS A 150 -16.56 -1.08 3.17
C LYS A 150 -15.29 -0.52 2.51
N PRO A 151 -15.03 -0.80 1.21
CA PRO A 151 -13.81 -0.37 0.55
C PRO A 151 -13.79 1.15 0.31
N PRO A 152 -12.60 1.78 0.22
CA PRO A 152 -12.47 3.17 -0.20
C PRO A 152 -13.01 3.41 -1.61
N ASN A 153 -13.37 4.66 -1.92
CA ASN A 153 -13.83 5.05 -3.26
C ASN A 153 -12.81 4.64 -4.35
N GLY A 154 -13.29 3.93 -5.38
CA GLY A 154 -12.46 3.45 -6.47
C GLY A 154 -11.86 2.05 -6.27
N PHE A 155 -12.11 1.42 -5.11
CA PHE A 155 -11.69 0.05 -4.80
C PHE A 155 -12.89 -0.87 -4.58
N LYS A 156 -12.69 -2.17 -4.78
CA LYS A 156 -13.74 -3.20 -4.62
C LYS A 156 -13.55 -4.13 -3.43
N TYR A 157 -12.48 -3.94 -2.65
CA TYR A 157 -12.09 -4.85 -1.58
C TYR A 157 -11.52 -4.10 -0.38
N GLY A 158 -11.55 -4.75 0.78
CA GLY A 158 -11.08 -4.19 2.03
C GLY A 158 -12.15 -3.40 2.80
N TYR A 159 -11.73 -2.87 3.94
CA TYR A 159 -12.54 -2.10 4.88
C TYR A 159 -11.81 -0.82 5.28
N GLU A 160 -12.38 0.34 4.93
CA GLU A 160 -11.86 1.64 5.33
C GLU A 160 -12.46 2.09 6.67
N CYS A 161 -11.64 2.32 7.67
CA CYS A 161 -12.04 2.93 8.93
C CYS A 161 -11.70 4.43 8.90
N PRO A 162 -12.69 5.32 8.70
CA PRO A 162 -12.47 6.73 8.91
C PRO A 162 -12.20 7.02 10.39
N ARG A 163 -11.53 8.14 10.67
CA ARG A 163 -11.15 8.58 12.01
C ARG A 163 -12.23 8.40 13.09
N TRP A 164 -13.47 8.80 12.83
CA TRP A 164 -14.56 8.72 13.82
C TRP A 164 -14.87 7.28 14.25
N GLU A 165 -14.62 6.31 13.37
CA GLU A 165 -14.87 4.89 13.64
C GLU A 165 -13.73 4.28 14.46
N ILE A 166 -12.50 4.72 14.17
CA ILE A 166 -11.30 4.43 14.96
C ILE A 166 -11.49 4.98 16.38
N GLU A 167 -11.89 6.24 16.50
CA GLU A 167 -12.12 6.91 17.78
C GLU A 167 -13.24 6.22 18.60
N ALA A 168 -14.24 5.67 17.91
CA ALA A 168 -15.30 4.87 18.53
C ALA A 168 -14.88 3.43 18.89
N GLY A 169 -13.66 3.00 18.55
CA GLY A 169 -13.18 1.64 18.80
C GLY A 169 -13.87 0.56 17.95
N ARG A 170 -14.53 0.95 16.86
CA ARG A 170 -15.37 0.09 16.01
C ARG A 170 -14.68 -0.44 14.76
N CYS A 171 -13.47 0.04 14.45
CA CYS A 171 -12.71 -0.46 13.32
C CYS A 171 -12.36 -1.96 13.52
N PRO A 172 -12.66 -2.84 12.54
CA PRO A 172 -12.43 -4.27 12.67
C PRO A 172 -10.95 -4.68 12.55
N GLU A 173 -10.09 -3.79 12.06
CA GLU A 173 -8.64 -3.96 11.92
C GLU A 173 -7.97 -4.60 13.15
N ARG A 174 -7.05 -5.54 12.88
CA ARG A 174 -6.16 -6.15 13.87
C ARG A 174 -4.79 -6.43 13.25
N ASP A 175 -3.74 -5.90 13.85
CA ASP A 175 -2.36 -6.27 13.52
C ASP A 175 -1.96 -7.54 14.28
N GLU A 176 -2.11 -8.69 13.65
CA GLU A 176 -1.75 -9.98 14.27
C GLU A 176 -0.23 -10.24 14.27
N MET A 177 0.53 -9.52 13.46
CA MET A 177 1.99 -9.68 13.33
C MET A 177 2.77 -8.64 14.15
N GLY A 178 2.20 -7.45 14.36
CA GLY A 178 2.79 -6.37 15.15
C GLY A 178 3.85 -5.53 14.41
N HIS A 179 4.24 -5.90 13.20
CA HIS A 179 5.28 -5.20 12.44
C HIS A 179 4.80 -3.79 12.05
N GLY A 180 3.58 -3.66 11.51
CA GLY A 180 3.00 -2.38 11.16
C GLY A 180 2.78 -1.47 12.36
N THR A 181 2.36 -2.02 13.50
CA THR A 181 2.28 -1.29 14.78
C THR A 181 3.65 -0.75 15.20
N HIS A 182 4.70 -1.56 15.08
CA HIS A 182 6.06 -1.15 15.41
C HIS A 182 6.56 -0.04 14.47
N VAL A 183 6.39 -0.20 13.16
CA VAL A 183 6.74 0.82 12.15
C VAL A 183 5.98 2.14 12.38
N ALA A 184 4.68 2.06 12.67
CA ALA A 184 3.87 3.22 12.99
C ALA A 184 4.33 3.93 14.27
N SER A 185 4.78 3.17 15.29
CA SER A 185 5.32 3.75 16.52
C SER A 185 6.64 4.49 16.27
N ILE A 186 7.51 4.00 15.39
CA ILE A 186 8.73 4.73 14.99
C ILE A 186 8.36 6.07 14.32
N ALA A 187 7.34 6.05 13.44
CA ALA A 187 6.96 7.24 12.68
C ALA A 187 6.24 8.30 13.53
N ALA A 188 5.34 7.89 14.42
CA ALA A 188 4.41 8.80 15.09
C ALA A 188 4.07 8.44 16.55
N GLY A 189 4.76 7.46 17.14
CA GLY A 189 4.56 7.04 18.53
C GLY A 189 4.95 8.14 19.51
N THR A 190 4.24 8.24 20.63
CA THR A 190 4.59 9.17 21.73
C THR A 190 5.50 8.55 22.78
N GLY A 191 5.76 7.23 22.73
CA GLY A 191 6.48 6.51 23.79
C GLY A 191 5.75 6.50 25.13
N GLN A 192 4.43 6.69 25.14
CA GLN A 192 3.59 6.54 26.34
C GLN A 192 3.49 5.08 26.79
N ALA A 193 3.63 4.13 25.87
CA ALA A 193 3.68 2.70 26.20
C ALA A 193 5.11 2.19 26.47
N SER A 194 6.14 2.98 26.18
CA SER A 194 7.53 2.63 26.47
C SER A 194 7.80 2.77 27.98
N TYR A 195 8.32 1.71 28.61
CA TYR A 195 8.73 1.72 30.01
C TYR A 195 9.73 2.86 30.26
N LYS A 196 9.40 3.79 31.17
CA LYS A 196 10.30 4.87 31.60
C LYS A 196 11.16 4.42 32.79
N GLY A 197 11.84 3.28 32.65
CA GLY A 197 12.73 2.74 33.68
C GLY A 197 14.09 2.39 33.10
#